data_AF-A0A8T4ZJD1-F1
#
_entry.id   AF-A0A8T4ZJD1-F1
#
_cell.length_a   1.000
_cell.length_b   1.000
_cell.length_c   1.000
_cell.angle_alpha   90.00
_cell.angle_beta   90.00
_cell.angle_gamma   90.00
#
_symmetry.space_group_name_H-M   'P 1'
#
loop_
_entity.id
_entity.type
_entity.pdbx_description
1 polymer ?
#
loop_
_entity_poly.entity_id
_entity_poly.type
_entity_poly.pdbx_seq_one_letter_code
_entity_poly.pdbx_strand_id
1 'polypeptide(L)'
;MADTIRDIELKKIHPSKLNPRLEINIERLNELAASIREVGLLEPIIVRPSNGEFEVVVGERRYRAAQQAGLDKIPAIIRNYSDDEVVQLNLIENIQRDDLSAIEKGKVCKYLLENCPEKYPSASVVGAKIGVSGTAVSLWLRSVEVVPEEAQKYVAPADLSGQIPEGKIDYATAIKVGRAVEDTERKVEVIRKLAEKHLPSKAKTEVVKKVAREPEKPVEEIIEEAAEMPCEMRFPAEDKEKLLNGLKKQISMVNMPDPKVKAGTLVHATVWEPHIADLRVTEIERKRLKYFDEEDAKREGGFTLAEFKAKWKAKYGEWDDNQLVYVIHFEKA
;
A
#
# COMPACT_ATOMS: atom_id res chain seq x y z
N MET A 1 16.99 -29.89 -18.00
CA MET A 1 16.36 -30.76 -19.02
C MET A 1 15.30 -29.91 -19.70
N ALA A 2 15.24 -29.90 -21.03
CA ALA A 2 14.24 -29.10 -21.74
C ALA A 2 12.85 -29.69 -21.47
N ASP A 3 11.95 -28.89 -20.91
CA ASP A 3 10.56 -29.29 -20.72
C ASP A 3 9.92 -29.54 -22.10
N THR A 4 9.41 -30.74 -22.32
CA THR A 4 8.74 -31.09 -23.58
C THR A 4 7.28 -30.65 -23.50
N ILE A 5 6.88 -29.74 -24.38
CA ILE A 5 5.48 -29.31 -24.53
C ILE A 5 4.72 -30.38 -25.33
N ARG A 6 3.53 -30.73 -24.86
CA ARG A 6 2.63 -31.69 -25.53
C ARG A 6 1.21 -31.15 -25.57
N ASP A 7 0.49 -31.38 -26.67
CA ASP A 7 -0.94 -31.09 -26.75
C ASP A 7 -1.73 -32.18 -26.05
N ILE A 8 -2.46 -31.80 -25.01
CA ILE A 8 -3.28 -32.70 -24.20
C ILE A 8 -4.75 -32.39 -24.44
N GLU A 9 -5.56 -33.44 -24.57
CA GLU A 9 -7.02 -33.32 -24.65
C GLU A 9 -7.57 -32.65 -23.41
N LEU A 10 -8.32 -31.58 -23.63
CA LEU A 10 -8.82 -30.72 -22.57
C LEU A 10 -9.74 -31.49 -21.60
N LYS A 11 -10.46 -32.50 -22.12
CA LYS A 11 -11.32 -33.42 -21.33
C LYS A 11 -10.55 -34.30 -20.34
N LYS A 12 -9.24 -34.50 -20.54
CA LYS A 12 -8.36 -35.29 -19.66
C LYS A 12 -7.62 -34.43 -18.64
N ILE A 13 -7.94 -33.14 -18.56
CA ILE A 13 -7.31 -32.19 -17.65
C ILE A 13 -8.38 -31.74 -16.66
N HIS A 14 -8.06 -31.70 -15.38
CA HIS A 14 -8.97 -31.26 -14.33
C HIS A 14 -8.33 -30.18 -13.46
N PRO A 15 -9.11 -29.25 -12.91
CA PRO A 15 -8.58 -28.25 -11.99
C PRO A 15 -8.09 -28.92 -10.70
N SER A 16 -7.07 -28.32 -10.07
CA SER A 16 -6.58 -28.83 -8.81
C SER A 16 -7.53 -28.48 -7.66
N LYS A 17 -7.90 -29.50 -6.87
CA LYS A 17 -8.64 -29.29 -5.61
C LYS A 17 -7.79 -28.58 -4.55
N LEU A 18 -6.48 -28.55 -4.76
CA LEU A 18 -5.47 -27.96 -3.89
C LEU A 18 -5.19 -26.49 -4.23
N ASN A 19 -5.94 -25.90 -5.18
CA ASN A 19 -5.82 -24.49 -5.51
C ASN A 19 -6.84 -23.67 -4.69
N PRO A 20 -6.40 -22.79 -3.76
CA PRO A 20 -7.31 -22.02 -2.90
C PRO A 20 -8.06 -20.89 -3.61
N ARG A 21 -7.88 -20.66 -4.92
CA ARG A 21 -8.63 -19.63 -5.67
C ARG A 21 -10.11 -20.02 -5.81
N LEU A 22 -10.96 -19.34 -5.05
CA LEU A 22 -12.43 -19.43 -5.17
C LEU A 22 -13.07 -18.25 -5.94
N GLU A 23 -12.33 -17.17 -6.22
CA GLU A 23 -12.87 -16.02 -6.96
C GLU A 23 -12.16 -15.82 -8.30
N ILE A 24 -12.94 -15.92 -9.37
CA ILE A 24 -12.51 -15.68 -10.75
C ILE A 24 -13.20 -14.42 -11.24
N ASN A 25 -12.42 -13.43 -11.66
CA ASN A 25 -12.96 -12.27 -12.35
C ASN A 25 -13.49 -12.73 -13.74
N ILE A 26 -14.81 -12.74 -13.89
CA ILE A 26 -15.51 -13.26 -15.06
C ILE A 26 -15.19 -12.42 -16.31
N GLU A 27 -15.10 -11.10 -16.18
CA GLU A 27 -14.79 -10.20 -17.31
C GLU A 27 -13.40 -10.50 -17.89
N ARG A 28 -12.38 -10.57 -17.03
CA ARG A 28 -11.01 -10.91 -17.46
C ARG A 28 -10.89 -12.33 -18.00
N LEU A 29 -11.76 -13.25 -17.57
CA LEU A 29 -11.81 -14.60 -18.13
C LEU A 29 -12.41 -14.57 -19.54
N ASN A 30 -13.48 -13.81 -19.75
CA ASN A 30 -14.13 -13.65 -21.06
C ASN A 30 -13.18 -13.04 -22.10
N GLU A 31 -12.43 -11.99 -21.72
CA GLU A 31 -11.42 -11.37 -22.58
C GLU A 31 -10.33 -12.37 -22.99
N LEU A 32 -9.81 -13.15 -22.02
CA LEU A 32 -8.81 -14.17 -22.29
C LEU A 32 -9.36 -15.29 -23.18
N ALA A 33 -10.60 -15.72 -22.96
CA ALA A 33 -11.26 -16.73 -23.78
C ALA A 33 -11.50 -16.24 -25.22
N ALA A 34 -11.85 -14.96 -25.41
CA ALA A 34 -11.96 -14.35 -26.73
C ALA A 34 -10.61 -14.36 -27.46
N SER A 35 -9.53 -13.94 -26.79
CA SER A 35 -8.19 -13.98 -27.35
C SER A 35 -7.74 -15.40 -27.70
N ILE A 36 -7.92 -16.37 -26.79
CA ILE A 36 -7.58 -17.78 -27.03
C ILE A 36 -8.36 -18.37 -28.20
N ARG A 37 -9.59 -17.91 -28.45
CA ARG A 37 -10.38 -18.37 -29.61
C ARG A 37 -9.79 -17.89 -30.94
N GLU A 38 -9.15 -16.73 -30.97
CA GLU A 38 -8.53 -16.17 -32.18
C GLU A 38 -7.13 -16.74 -32.45
N VAL A 39 -6.27 -16.77 -31.43
CA VAL A 39 -4.84 -17.09 -31.60
C VAL A 39 -4.41 -18.43 -30.97
N GLY A 40 -5.33 -19.14 -30.32
CA GLY A 40 -5.01 -20.34 -29.55
C GLY A 40 -4.33 -20.02 -28.21
N LEU A 41 -3.94 -21.07 -27.49
CA LEU A 41 -3.21 -20.91 -26.24
C LEU A 41 -1.70 -20.85 -26.53
N LEU A 42 -1.11 -19.65 -26.51
CA LEU A 42 0.30 -19.44 -26.85
C LEU A 42 1.26 -19.97 -25.77
N GLU A 43 0.95 -19.71 -24.51
CA GLU A 43 1.79 -20.18 -23.40
C GLU A 43 1.21 -21.48 -22.79
N PRO A 44 2.01 -22.56 -22.73
CA PRO A 44 1.55 -23.84 -22.20
C PRO A 44 1.21 -23.77 -20.71
N ILE A 45 0.22 -24.56 -20.29
CA ILE A 45 -0.04 -24.79 -18.86
C ILE A 45 0.90 -25.85 -18.29
N ILE A 46 1.04 -25.90 -16.97
CA ILE A 46 1.78 -26.99 -16.30
C ILE A 46 0.76 -27.92 -15.67
N VAL A 47 0.87 -29.21 -15.98
CA VAL A 47 0.02 -30.27 -15.43
C VAL A 47 0.85 -31.37 -14.79
N ARG A 48 0.25 -32.11 -13.87
CA ARG A 48 0.80 -33.36 -13.34
C ARG A 48 -0.11 -34.55 -13.64
N PRO A 49 0.43 -35.78 -13.77
CA PRO A 49 -0.40 -36.97 -13.83
C PRO A 49 -1.21 -37.14 -12.54
N SER A 50 -2.51 -37.44 -12.66
CA SER A 50 -3.40 -37.69 -11.53
C SER A 50 -4.52 -38.64 -11.94
N ASN A 51 -4.67 -39.78 -11.27
CA ASN A 51 -5.72 -40.79 -11.52
C ASN A 51 -5.87 -41.24 -13.00
N GLY A 52 -4.76 -41.34 -13.75
CA GLY A 52 -4.80 -41.73 -15.17
C GLY A 52 -5.11 -40.58 -16.14
N GLU A 53 -5.33 -39.38 -15.60
CA GLU A 53 -5.57 -38.12 -16.32
C GLU A 53 -4.52 -37.08 -15.88
N PHE A 54 -4.83 -35.80 -16.06
CA PHE A 54 -3.96 -34.68 -15.71
C PHE A 54 -4.65 -33.68 -14.79
N GLU A 55 -3.89 -33.13 -13.85
CA GLU A 55 -4.33 -32.07 -12.95
C GLU A 55 -3.55 -30.79 -13.25
N VAL A 56 -4.25 -29.65 -13.31
CA VAL A 56 -3.62 -28.34 -13.52
C VAL A 56 -2.82 -27.94 -12.28
N VAL A 57 -1.52 -27.71 -12.46
CA VAL A 57 -0.63 -27.20 -11.41
C VAL A 57 -0.40 -25.70 -11.55
N VAL A 58 -0.21 -25.20 -12.78
CA VAL A 58 -0.05 -23.76 -13.06
C VAL A 58 -0.85 -23.39 -14.30
N GLY A 59 -1.54 -22.24 -14.24
CA GLY A 59 -2.27 -21.70 -15.38
C GLY A 59 -3.77 -22.01 -15.38
N GLU A 60 -4.41 -22.14 -14.22
CA GLU A 60 -5.84 -22.47 -14.15
C GLU A 60 -6.75 -21.49 -14.90
N ARG A 61 -6.42 -20.19 -14.91
CA ARG A 61 -7.15 -19.19 -15.71
C ARG A 61 -7.07 -19.48 -17.21
N ARG A 62 -5.90 -19.91 -17.72
CA ARG A 62 -5.69 -20.31 -19.12
C ARG A 62 -6.47 -21.57 -19.45
N TYR A 63 -6.44 -22.56 -18.56
CA TYR A 63 -7.23 -23.79 -18.70
C TYR A 63 -8.74 -23.49 -18.81
N ARG A 64 -9.30 -22.69 -17.88
CA ARG A 64 -10.72 -22.32 -17.91
C ARG A 64 -11.08 -21.46 -19.13
N ALA A 65 -10.23 -20.52 -19.51
CA ALA A 65 -10.45 -19.72 -20.71
C ALA A 65 -10.40 -20.57 -21.99
N ALA A 66 -9.53 -21.58 -22.05
CA ALA A 66 -9.48 -22.53 -23.16
C ALA A 66 -10.74 -23.44 -23.21
N GLN A 67 -11.27 -23.85 -22.05
CA GLN A 67 -12.59 -24.51 -21.99
C GLN A 67 -13.68 -23.63 -22.58
N GLN A 68 -13.73 -22.35 -22.18
CA GLN A 68 -14.72 -21.40 -22.66
C GLN A 68 -14.53 -21.02 -24.15
N ALA A 69 -13.28 -21.04 -24.63
CA ALA A 69 -12.95 -20.84 -26.04
C ALA A 69 -13.43 -22.01 -26.92
N GLY A 70 -13.63 -23.19 -26.34
CA GLY A 70 -14.07 -24.40 -27.05
C GLY A 70 -12.94 -25.19 -27.69
N LEU A 71 -11.72 -25.11 -27.16
CA LEU A 71 -10.58 -25.87 -27.68
C LEU A 71 -10.66 -27.36 -27.30
N ASP A 72 -10.31 -28.25 -28.23
CA ASP A 72 -10.26 -29.70 -27.98
C ASP A 72 -8.96 -30.13 -27.26
N LYS A 73 -7.84 -29.46 -27.59
CA LYS A 73 -6.52 -29.72 -27.02
C LYS A 73 -5.82 -28.41 -26.69
N ILE A 74 -4.96 -28.46 -25.67
CA ILE A 74 -4.12 -27.33 -25.29
C ILE A 74 -2.66 -27.77 -25.06
N PRO A 75 -1.69 -26.90 -25.36
CA PRO A 75 -0.30 -27.17 -25.06
C PRO A 75 -0.08 -27.18 -23.55
N ALA A 76 0.57 -28.23 -23.06
CA ALA A 76 0.85 -28.42 -21.66
C ALA A 76 2.23 -29.05 -21.45
N ILE A 77 2.86 -28.71 -20.33
CA ILE A 77 4.08 -29.32 -19.84
C ILE A 77 3.70 -30.29 -18.73
N ILE A 78 4.06 -31.57 -18.89
CA ILE A 78 3.80 -32.60 -17.90
C ILE A 78 4.98 -32.69 -16.94
N ARG A 79 4.75 -32.46 -15.65
CA ARG A 79 5.74 -32.62 -14.59
C ARG A 79 5.18 -33.47 -13.46
N ASN A 80 6.02 -34.31 -12.88
CA ASN A 80 5.65 -35.08 -11.69
C ASN A 80 5.86 -34.20 -10.46
N TYR A 81 4.77 -33.80 -9.82
CA TYR A 81 4.75 -33.02 -8.59
C TYR A 81 3.95 -33.75 -7.51
N SER A 82 4.47 -33.79 -6.29
CA SER A 82 3.69 -34.24 -5.13
C SER A 82 2.58 -33.25 -4.78
N ASP A 83 1.61 -33.66 -3.96
CA ASP A 83 0.53 -32.77 -3.49
C ASP A 83 1.09 -31.52 -2.81
N ASP A 84 2.10 -31.70 -1.95
CA ASP A 84 2.79 -30.61 -1.27
C ASP A 84 3.47 -29.64 -2.25
N GLU A 85 4.07 -30.15 -3.32
CA GLU A 85 4.70 -29.32 -4.34
C GLU A 85 3.69 -28.53 -5.16
N VAL A 86 2.52 -29.11 -5.44
CA VAL A 86 1.42 -28.39 -6.11
C VAL A 86 0.88 -27.28 -5.23
N VAL A 87 0.63 -27.57 -3.94
CA VAL A 87 0.22 -26.56 -2.96
C VAL A 87 1.26 -25.44 -2.88
N GLN A 88 2.53 -25.79 -2.77
CA GLN A 88 3.66 -24.85 -2.74
C GLN A 88 3.68 -23.93 -3.97
N LEU A 89 3.58 -24.50 -5.18
CA LEU A 89 3.60 -23.72 -6.42
C LEU A 89 2.38 -22.79 -6.53
N ASN A 90 1.21 -23.26 -6.15
CA ASN A 90 -0.01 -22.45 -6.11
C ASN A 90 0.10 -21.29 -5.11
N LEU A 91 0.69 -21.53 -3.94
CA LEU A 91 0.92 -20.51 -2.94
C LEU A 91 1.90 -19.42 -3.42
N ILE A 92 2.96 -19.81 -4.13
CA ILE A 92 3.96 -18.88 -4.68
C ILE A 92 3.39 -18.04 -5.83
N GLU A 93 2.60 -18.62 -6.74
CA GLU A 93 1.95 -17.84 -7.79
C GLU A 93 0.98 -16.82 -7.18
N ASN A 94 0.24 -17.23 -6.14
CA ASN A 94 -0.73 -16.36 -5.52
C ASN A 94 -0.09 -15.22 -4.71
N ILE A 95 1.05 -15.43 -4.03
CA ILE A 95 1.66 -14.41 -3.16
C ILE A 95 2.12 -13.15 -3.93
N GLN A 96 2.40 -13.30 -5.23
CA GLN A 96 2.84 -12.20 -6.09
C GLN A 96 1.70 -11.28 -6.53
N ARG A 97 0.46 -11.54 -6.11
CA ARG A 97 -0.66 -10.65 -6.36
C ARG A 97 -0.50 -9.32 -5.61
N ASP A 98 -0.78 -8.23 -6.32
CA ASP A 98 -0.69 -6.87 -5.78
C ASP A 98 -1.84 -6.55 -4.80
N ASP A 99 -2.98 -7.22 -4.96
CA ASP A 99 -4.17 -6.99 -4.12
C ASP A 99 -4.17 -7.75 -2.78
N LEU A 100 -3.19 -8.63 -2.56
CA LEU A 100 -3.05 -9.32 -1.27
C LEU A 100 -2.50 -8.37 -0.20
N SER A 101 -3.15 -8.38 0.96
CA SER A 101 -2.69 -7.73 2.17
C SER A 101 -1.40 -8.38 2.71
N ALA A 102 -0.65 -7.61 3.51
CA ALA A 102 0.52 -8.14 4.22
C ALA A 102 0.19 -9.34 5.13
N ILE A 103 -1.03 -9.39 5.67
CA ILE A 103 -1.50 -10.52 6.48
C ILE A 103 -1.62 -11.77 5.61
N GLU A 104 -2.27 -11.69 4.46
CA GLU A 104 -2.44 -12.84 3.56
C GLU A 104 -1.09 -13.34 3.05
N LYS A 105 -0.21 -12.43 2.61
CA LYS A 105 1.16 -12.77 2.23
C LYS A 105 1.92 -13.43 3.39
N GLY A 106 1.75 -12.90 4.61
CA GLY A 106 2.35 -13.45 5.83
C GLY A 106 1.86 -14.86 6.16
N LYS A 107 0.56 -15.16 6.01
CA LYS A 107 -0.01 -16.50 6.24
C LYS A 107 0.59 -17.51 5.27
N VAL A 108 0.73 -17.14 4.00
CA VAL A 108 1.39 -17.97 2.99
C VAL A 108 2.86 -18.20 3.34
N CYS A 109 3.60 -17.15 3.70
CA CYS A 109 5.01 -17.29 4.11
C CYS A 109 5.15 -18.18 5.35
N LYS A 110 4.27 -18.03 6.35
CA LYS A 110 4.27 -18.85 7.56
C LYS A 110 4.05 -20.32 7.21
N TYR A 111 3.06 -20.62 6.37
CA TYR A 111 2.81 -21.96 5.88
C TYR A 111 4.04 -22.58 5.20
N LEU A 112 4.72 -21.84 4.32
CA LEU A 112 5.92 -22.32 3.63
C LEU A 112 7.08 -22.62 4.60
N LEU A 113 7.28 -21.78 5.63
CA LEU A 113 8.31 -21.99 6.64
C LEU A 113 8.04 -23.23 7.51
N GLU A 114 6.77 -23.45 7.88
CA GLU A 114 6.37 -24.53 8.78
C GLU A 114 6.25 -25.89 8.07
N ASN A 115 5.73 -25.92 6.85
CA ASN A 115 5.41 -27.16 6.14
C ASN A 115 6.44 -27.54 5.07
N CYS A 116 7.35 -26.63 4.70
CA CYS A 116 8.39 -26.88 3.71
C CYS A 116 9.78 -26.42 4.18
N PRO A 117 10.23 -26.73 5.41
CA PRO A 117 11.44 -26.17 6.00
C PRO A 117 12.73 -26.51 5.24
N GLU A 118 12.79 -27.66 4.55
CA GLU A 118 13.94 -28.03 3.72
C GLU A 118 14.12 -27.10 2.51
N LYS A 119 13.00 -26.61 1.95
CA LYS A 119 12.99 -25.70 0.79
C LYS A 119 12.97 -24.23 1.21
N TYR A 120 12.38 -23.93 2.36
CA TYR A 120 12.21 -22.58 2.93
C TYR A 120 12.64 -22.56 4.41
N PRO A 121 13.95 -22.64 4.70
CA PRO A 121 14.43 -22.66 6.09
C PRO A 121 14.37 -21.28 6.76
N SER A 122 14.19 -20.19 6.00
CA SER A 122 14.17 -18.83 6.56
C SER A 122 13.41 -17.83 5.69
N ALA A 123 12.98 -16.72 6.31
CA ALA A 123 12.34 -15.60 5.62
C ALA A 123 13.17 -15.02 4.47
N SER A 124 14.51 -15.05 4.60
CA SER A 124 15.43 -14.62 3.53
C SER A 124 15.34 -15.53 2.30
N VAL A 125 15.29 -16.85 2.51
CA VAL A 125 15.14 -17.81 1.41
C VAL A 125 13.76 -17.70 0.75
N VAL A 126 12.70 -17.52 1.55
CA VAL A 126 11.35 -17.25 1.00
C VAL A 126 11.39 -16.01 0.12
N GLY A 127 11.91 -14.88 0.62
CA GLY A 127 12.00 -13.62 -0.11
C GLY A 127 12.74 -13.77 -1.44
N ALA A 128 13.92 -14.41 -1.42
CA ALA A 128 14.71 -14.66 -2.63
C ALA A 128 13.95 -15.47 -3.69
N LYS A 129 13.11 -16.43 -3.27
CA LYS A 129 12.33 -17.28 -4.18
C LYS A 129 11.13 -16.55 -4.82
N ILE A 130 10.51 -15.61 -4.09
CA ILE A 130 9.33 -14.88 -4.57
C ILE A 130 9.68 -13.50 -5.18
N GLY A 131 10.95 -13.10 -5.13
CA GLY A 131 11.44 -11.84 -5.72
C GLY A 131 11.31 -10.61 -4.82
N VAL A 132 11.28 -10.78 -3.49
CA VAL A 132 11.22 -9.66 -2.53
C VAL A 132 12.32 -9.76 -1.47
N SER A 133 12.54 -8.68 -0.71
CA SER A 133 13.52 -8.70 0.37
C SER A 133 13.08 -9.61 1.53
N GLY A 134 14.04 -10.29 2.17
CA GLY A 134 13.77 -11.04 3.40
C GLY A 134 13.15 -10.17 4.50
N THR A 135 13.51 -8.87 4.55
CA THR A 135 12.90 -7.89 5.44
C THR A 135 11.40 -7.70 5.19
N ALA A 136 10.96 -7.67 3.92
CA ALA A 136 9.53 -7.60 3.60
C ALA A 136 8.80 -8.84 4.12
N VAL A 137 9.35 -10.03 3.89
CA VAL A 137 8.79 -11.29 4.40
C VAL A 137 8.71 -11.28 5.92
N SER A 138 9.74 -10.82 6.63
CA SER A 138 9.71 -10.68 8.09
C SER A 138 8.61 -9.73 8.58
N LEU A 139 8.35 -8.63 7.86
CA LEU A 139 7.26 -7.72 8.20
C LEU A 139 5.88 -8.36 8.00
N TRP A 140 5.70 -9.12 6.92
CA TRP A 140 4.45 -9.86 6.68
C TRP A 140 4.21 -10.92 7.75
N LEU A 141 5.22 -11.74 8.06
CA LEU A 141 5.13 -12.73 9.16
C LEU A 141 4.76 -12.04 10.47
N ARG A 142 5.43 -10.93 10.79
CA ARG A 142 5.16 -10.17 12.01
C ARG A 142 3.76 -9.60 12.05
N SER A 143 3.20 -9.20 10.90
CA SER A 143 1.81 -8.74 10.84
C SER A 143 0.83 -9.85 11.25
N VAL A 144 1.09 -11.10 10.88
CA VAL A 144 0.26 -12.26 11.29
C VAL A 144 0.44 -12.57 12.77
N GLU A 145 1.65 -12.43 13.30
CA GLU A 145 1.97 -12.74 14.70
C GLU A 145 1.37 -11.76 15.70
N VAL A 146 1.41 -10.45 15.40
CA VAL A 146 1.04 -9.42 16.39
C VAL A 146 -0.37 -8.88 16.22
N VAL A 147 -1.00 -9.10 15.06
CA VAL A 147 -2.36 -8.63 14.76
C VAL A 147 -3.37 -9.75 15.05
N PRO A 148 -4.29 -9.55 16.00
CA PRO A 148 -5.32 -10.56 16.31
C PRO A 148 -6.15 -10.91 15.08
N GLU A 149 -6.55 -12.17 14.96
CA GLU A 149 -7.24 -12.70 13.77
C GLU A 149 -8.51 -11.89 13.42
N GLU A 150 -9.29 -11.49 14.41
CA GLU A 150 -10.49 -10.66 14.22
C GLU A 150 -10.20 -9.28 13.63
N ALA A 151 -9.00 -8.75 13.87
CA ALA A 151 -8.56 -7.43 13.39
C ALA A 151 -7.88 -7.50 12.02
N GLN A 152 -7.45 -8.68 11.57
CA GLN A 152 -6.74 -8.86 10.31
C GLN A 152 -7.55 -8.40 9.09
N LYS A 153 -8.88 -8.55 9.16
CA LYS A 153 -9.80 -8.09 8.11
C LYS A 153 -9.74 -6.58 7.85
N TYR A 154 -9.25 -5.78 8.79
CA TYR A 154 -9.10 -4.32 8.62
C TYR A 154 -7.77 -3.93 7.97
N VAL A 155 -6.87 -4.87 7.68
CA VAL A 155 -5.58 -4.58 7.04
C VAL A 155 -5.70 -4.76 5.52
N ALA A 156 -5.29 -3.76 4.75
CA ALA A 156 -5.31 -3.81 3.29
C ALA A 156 -4.04 -3.20 2.68
N PRO A 157 -3.65 -3.60 1.45
CA PRO A 157 -2.62 -2.90 0.72
C PRO A 157 -3.10 -1.49 0.31
N ALA A 158 -2.14 -0.62 -0.01
CA ALA A 158 -2.44 0.63 -0.67
C ALA A 158 -2.75 0.38 -2.15
N ASP A 159 -3.64 1.17 -2.73
CA ASP A 159 -3.90 1.19 -4.16
C ASP A 159 -2.71 1.78 -4.95
N LEU A 160 -2.84 1.83 -6.28
CA LEU A 160 -1.81 2.39 -7.17
C LEU A 160 -1.51 3.89 -6.89
N SER A 161 -2.44 4.60 -6.23
CA SER A 161 -2.29 5.99 -5.82
C SER A 161 -1.68 6.13 -4.42
N GLY A 162 -1.33 5.02 -3.77
CA GLY A 162 -0.80 4.98 -2.41
C GLY A 162 -1.86 5.18 -1.32
N GLN A 163 -3.16 5.08 -1.66
CA GLN A 163 -4.26 5.26 -0.72
C GLN A 163 -4.75 3.92 -0.18
N ILE A 164 -5.09 3.90 1.11
CA ILE A 164 -5.67 2.72 1.77
C ILE A 164 -7.20 2.79 1.62
N PRO A 165 -7.88 1.69 1.23
CA PRO A 165 -9.33 1.66 1.11
C PRO A 165 -10.07 2.11 2.37
N GLU A 166 -11.28 2.67 2.20
CA GLU A 166 -12.14 3.08 3.32
C GLU A 166 -12.43 1.91 4.27
N GLY A 167 -12.39 2.16 5.58
CA GLY A 167 -12.58 1.10 6.58
C GLY A 167 -11.38 0.16 6.72
N LYS A 168 -10.20 0.51 6.19
CA LYS A 168 -8.96 -0.27 6.30
C LYS A 168 -7.79 0.57 6.84
N ILE A 169 -6.75 -0.12 7.29
CA ILE A 169 -5.45 0.44 7.69
C ILE A 169 -4.30 -0.26 6.96
N ASP A 170 -3.17 0.42 6.88
CA ASP A 170 -1.93 -0.16 6.40
C ASP A 170 -1.34 -1.13 7.44
N TYR A 171 -0.57 -2.11 6.96
CA TYR A 171 0.02 -3.13 7.80
C TYR A 171 1.05 -2.58 8.80
N ALA A 172 1.71 -1.45 8.50
CA ALA A 172 2.70 -0.87 9.41
C ALA A 172 2.01 -0.28 10.65
N THR A 173 0.88 0.40 10.46
CA THR A 173 0.00 0.85 11.55
C THR A 173 -0.51 -0.34 12.37
N ALA A 174 -0.99 -1.40 11.71
CA ALA A 174 -1.46 -2.61 12.40
C ALA A 174 -0.37 -3.26 13.27
N ILE A 175 0.86 -3.38 12.75
CA ILE A 175 2.01 -3.88 13.51
C ILE A 175 2.35 -2.97 14.70
N LYS A 176 2.29 -1.63 14.53
CA LYS A 176 2.52 -0.68 15.63
C LYS A 176 1.53 -0.91 16.76
N VAL A 177 0.23 -1.03 16.45
CA VAL A 177 -0.81 -1.33 17.46
C VAL A 177 -0.52 -2.66 18.13
N GLY A 178 -0.30 -3.73 17.36
CA GLY A 178 -0.09 -5.07 17.90
C GLY A 178 1.13 -5.21 18.81
N ARG A 179 2.14 -4.35 18.66
CA ARG A 179 3.31 -4.28 19.56
C ARG A 179 3.14 -3.36 20.75
N ALA A 180 2.38 -2.28 20.60
CA ALA A 180 2.30 -1.22 21.61
C ALA A 180 1.21 -1.49 22.65
N VAL A 181 0.18 -2.24 22.27
CA VAL A 181 -0.93 -2.63 23.15
C VAL A 181 -0.69 -4.07 23.57
N GLU A 182 -0.90 -4.42 24.84
CA GLU A 182 -0.76 -5.81 25.31
C GLU A 182 -2.07 -6.58 25.15
N ASP A 183 -3.17 -6.01 25.65
CA ASP A 183 -4.48 -6.63 25.64
C ASP A 183 -5.03 -6.88 24.23
N THR A 184 -5.63 -8.06 24.03
CA THR A 184 -6.05 -8.52 22.71
C THR A 184 -7.35 -7.87 22.26
N GLU A 185 -8.34 -7.74 23.14
CA GLU A 185 -9.62 -7.09 22.82
C GLU A 185 -9.36 -5.61 22.48
N ARG A 186 -8.48 -4.97 23.24
CA ARG A 186 -8.06 -3.60 23.02
C ARG A 186 -7.34 -3.40 21.69
N LYS A 187 -6.46 -4.31 21.28
CA LYS A 187 -5.84 -4.27 19.93
C LYS A 187 -6.90 -4.26 18.84
N VAL A 188 -7.89 -5.15 18.95
CA VAL A 188 -8.98 -5.27 17.98
C VAL A 188 -9.79 -3.97 17.93
N GLU A 189 -10.13 -3.42 19.09
CA GLU A 189 -10.85 -2.15 19.20
C GLU A 189 -10.10 -1.01 18.51
N VAL A 190 -8.81 -0.84 18.83
CA VAL A 190 -7.96 0.24 18.28
C VAL A 190 -7.82 0.12 16.77
N ILE A 191 -7.53 -1.09 16.26
CA ILE A 191 -7.40 -1.32 14.82
C ILE A 191 -8.71 -1.00 14.10
N ARG A 192 -9.86 -1.47 14.62
CA ARG A 192 -11.17 -1.20 14.04
C ARG A 192 -11.46 0.30 13.99
N LYS A 193 -11.28 0.99 15.11
CA LYS A 193 -11.55 2.44 15.22
C LYS A 193 -10.64 3.28 14.33
N LEU A 194 -9.35 2.93 14.24
CA LEU A 194 -8.42 3.57 13.31
C LEU A 194 -8.79 3.37 11.84
N ALA A 195 -9.40 2.23 11.52
CA ALA A 195 -9.89 1.92 10.18
C ALA A 195 -11.15 2.73 9.83
N GLU A 196 -12.02 2.99 10.81
CA GLU A 196 -13.26 3.78 10.65
C GLU A 196 -12.99 5.29 10.47
N LYS A 197 -11.98 5.86 11.14
CA LYS A 197 -11.81 7.32 11.27
C LYS A 197 -10.84 7.98 10.27
N HIS A 198 -10.35 7.25 9.27
CA HIS A 198 -9.46 7.71 8.18
C HIS A 198 -8.44 8.79 8.59
N LEU A 199 -7.65 8.50 9.64
CA LEU A 199 -6.68 9.44 10.19
C LEU A 199 -5.39 9.53 9.36
N PRO A 200 -4.73 10.71 9.30
CA PRO A 200 -3.37 10.84 8.77
C PRO A 200 -2.36 9.95 9.52
N SER A 201 -1.27 9.55 8.85
CA SER A 201 -0.27 8.63 9.39
C SER A 201 0.36 9.09 10.72
N LYS A 202 0.57 10.40 10.90
CA LYS A 202 1.05 10.98 12.16
C LYS A 202 0.01 10.87 13.27
N ALA A 203 -1.25 11.24 13.02
CA ALA A 203 -2.33 11.12 13.99
C ALA A 203 -2.53 9.65 14.40
N LYS A 204 -2.49 8.70 13.46
CA LYS A 204 -2.47 7.25 13.77
C LYS A 204 -1.34 6.88 14.72
N THR A 205 -0.14 7.43 14.50
CA THR A 205 1.03 7.17 15.35
C THR A 205 0.84 7.75 16.76
N GLU A 206 0.26 8.93 16.89
CA GLU A 206 -0.05 9.52 18.21
C GLU A 206 -1.17 8.77 18.95
N VAL A 207 -2.20 8.29 18.24
CA VAL A 207 -3.22 7.40 18.82
C VAL A 207 -2.55 6.16 19.40
N VAL A 208 -1.67 5.50 18.65
CA VAL A 208 -0.98 4.29 19.14
C VAL A 208 -0.16 4.58 20.40
N LYS A 209 0.55 5.71 20.45
CA LYS A 209 1.32 6.11 21.65
C LYS A 209 0.42 6.39 22.85
N LYS A 210 -0.68 7.13 22.66
CA LYS A 210 -1.62 7.46 23.73
C LYS A 210 -2.32 6.22 24.27
N VAL A 211 -2.81 5.33 23.39
CA VAL A 211 -3.43 4.07 23.78
C VAL A 211 -2.47 3.21 24.62
N ALA A 212 -1.18 3.19 24.27
CA ALA A 212 -0.18 2.44 25.04
C ALA A 212 0.12 3.07 26.42
N ARG A 213 0.03 4.40 26.54
CA ARG A 213 0.30 5.13 27.79
C ARG A 213 -0.91 5.18 28.72
N GLU A 214 -2.11 5.24 28.15
CA GLU A 214 -3.39 5.44 28.83
C GLU A 214 -4.36 4.31 28.45
N PRO A 215 -4.13 3.07 28.93
CA PRO A 215 -4.90 1.90 28.51
C PRO A 215 -6.40 1.98 28.89
N GLU A 216 -6.71 2.61 30.03
CA GLU A 216 -8.07 2.75 30.57
C GLU A 216 -8.92 3.80 29.83
N LYS A 217 -8.29 4.75 29.13
CA LYS A 217 -9.01 5.85 28.49
C LYS A 217 -9.73 5.35 27.23
N PRO A 218 -10.99 5.70 26.94
CA PRO A 218 -11.69 5.23 25.75
C PRO A 218 -10.93 5.51 24.43
N VAL A 219 -10.86 4.55 23.50
CA VAL A 219 -10.15 4.76 22.20
C VAL A 219 -10.76 5.92 21.42
N GLU A 220 -12.09 6.07 21.46
CA GLU A 220 -12.80 7.12 20.74
C GLU A 220 -12.30 8.51 21.16
N GLU A 221 -12.19 8.77 22.46
CA GLU A 221 -11.67 10.04 22.99
C GLU A 221 -10.21 10.28 22.56
N ILE A 222 -9.37 9.24 22.60
CA ILE A 222 -7.97 9.34 22.15
C ILE A 222 -7.91 9.69 20.65
N ILE A 223 -8.79 9.10 19.84
CA ILE A 223 -8.88 9.38 18.41
C ILE A 223 -9.39 10.78 18.15
N GLU A 224 -10.42 11.24 18.86
CA GLU A 224 -10.95 12.59 18.74
C GLU A 224 -9.88 13.62 19.07
N GLU A 225 -9.18 13.47 20.20
CA GLU A 225 -8.05 14.33 20.57
C GLU A 225 -6.96 14.33 19.49
N ALA A 226 -6.60 13.16 18.96
CA ALA A 226 -5.59 13.06 17.90
C ALA A 226 -6.09 13.59 16.54
N ALA A 227 -7.40 13.61 16.31
CA ALA A 227 -8.01 14.15 15.11
C ALA A 227 -8.10 15.69 15.15
N GLU A 228 -8.28 16.25 16.35
CA GLU A 228 -8.29 17.67 16.67
C GLU A 228 -6.89 18.30 16.72
N MET A 229 -5.84 17.49 16.87
CA MET A 229 -4.46 17.98 16.75
C MET A 229 -4.27 18.74 15.44
N PRO A 230 -3.87 20.02 15.48
CA PRO A 230 -3.62 20.81 14.29
C PRO A 230 -2.59 20.14 13.38
N CYS A 231 -2.84 20.16 12.08
CA CYS A 231 -1.90 19.60 11.12
C CYS A 231 -0.58 20.36 11.20
N GLU A 232 0.55 19.65 11.27
CA GLU A 232 1.85 20.29 11.23
C GLU A 232 2.23 20.65 9.80
N MET A 233 2.62 21.90 9.57
CA MET A 233 3.27 22.35 8.34
C MET A 233 4.75 22.57 8.59
N ARG A 234 5.59 21.89 7.82
CA ARG A 234 7.04 21.97 7.95
C ARG A 234 7.62 23.10 7.11
N PHE A 235 8.40 23.96 7.76
CA PHE A 235 9.08 25.07 7.13
C PHE A 235 10.62 24.92 7.21
N PRO A 236 11.37 25.52 6.27
CA PRO A 236 12.81 25.68 6.37
C PRO A 236 13.27 26.39 7.65
N ALA A 237 14.48 26.06 8.11
CA ALA A 237 15.14 26.68 9.29
C ALA A 237 15.12 28.23 9.25
N GLU A 238 15.43 28.77 8.07
CA GLU A 238 15.51 30.20 7.77
C GLU A 238 14.17 30.95 7.88
N ASP A 239 13.04 30.25 7.84
CA ASP A 239 11.71 30.87 7.90
C ASP A 239 11.23 31.09 9.33
N LYS A 240 11.94 30.58 10.35
CA LYS A 240 11.54 30.64 11.78
C LYS A 240 11.18 32.05 12.23
N GLU A 241 12.10 33.01 12.08
CA GLU A 241 11.87 34.40 12.51
C GLU A 241 10.74 35.07 11.70
N LYS A 242 10.63 34.75 10.41
CA LYS A 242 9.63 35.32 9.51
C LYS A 242 8.23 34.83 9.86
N LEU A 243 8.09 33.58 10.27
CA LEU A 243 6.84 32.99 10.75
C LEU A 243 6.45 33.57 12.11
N LEU A 244 7.40 33.67 13.04
CA LEU A 244 7.16 34.24 14.38
C LEU A 244 6.70 35.70 14.30
N ASN A 245 7.25 36.48 13.37
CA ASN A 245 6.91 37.89 13.17
C ASN A 245 5.74 38.12 12.20
N GLY A 246 5.13 37.04 11.64
CA GLY A 246 4.00 37.15 10.71
C GLY A 246 4.35 37.75 9.34
N LEU A 247 5.63 37.80 8.99
CA LEU A 247 6.13 38.31 7.71
C LEU A 247 5.95 37.30 6.58
N LYS A 248 6.13 36.00 6.87
CA LYS A 248 5.80 34.93 5.92
C LYS A 248 4.32 34.59 6.07
N LYS A 249 3.57 34.77 4.97
CA LYS A 249 2.11 34.57 4.90
C LYS A 249 1.71 33.57 3.80
N GLN A 250 2.68 33.04 3.07
CA GLN A 250 2.46 32.12 1.97
C GLN A 250 3.53 31.04 1.96
N ILE A 251 3.15 29.83 1.53
CA ILE A 251 4.07 28.76 1.14
C ILE A 251 3.59 28.09 -0.15
N SER A 252 4.53 27.90 -1.06
CA SER A 252 4.31 27.24 -2.36
C SER A 252 4.97 25.86 -2.37
N MET A 253 4.21 24.83 -2.74
CA MET A 253 4.69 23.45 -2.77
C MET A 253 4.12 22.67 -3.96
N VAL A 254 4.89 21.69 -4.44
CA VAL A 254 4.46 20.81 -5.56
C VAL A 254 3.29 19.91 -5.15
N ASN A 255 3.31 19.40 -3.92
CA ASN A 255 2.28 18.50 -3.38
C ASN A 255 1.65 19.11 -2.13
N MET A 256 0.37 18.80 -1.91
CA MET A 256 -0.35 19.19 -0.69
C MET A 256 0.31 18.56 0.55
N PRO A 257 0.54 19.31 1.65
CA PRO A 257 1.20 18.78 2.84
C PRO A 257 0.35 17.72 3.56
N ASP A 258 -0.95 17.98 3.70
CA ASP A 258 -1.93 17.07 4.29
C ASP A 258 -3.34 17.39 3.72
N PRO A 259 -4.15 16.38 3.34
CA PRO A 259 -5.52 16.60 2.83
C PRO A 259 -6.46 17.35 3.77
N LYS A 260 -6.18 17.39 5.08
CA LYS A 260 -6.96 18.15 6.07
C LYS A 260 -6.68 19.66 6.02
N VAL A 261 -5.57 20.09 5.43
CA VAL A 261 -5.22 21.52 5.31
C VAL A 261 -6.20 22.15 4.33
N LYS A 262 -7.13 22.95 4.86
CA LYS A 262 -8.16 23.67 4.09
C LYS A 262 -8.22 25.11 4.59
N ALA A 263 -8.86 25.99 3.81
CA ALA A 263 -9.17 27.34 4.30
C ALA A 263 -9.96 27.25 5.63
N GLY A 264 -9.53 27.99 6.64
CA GLY A 264 -10.04 27.97 8.01
C GLY A 264 -9.32 27.01 8.97
N THR A 265 -8.46 26.10 8.48
CA THR A 265 -7.74 25.14 9.34
C THR A 265 -6.62 25.83 10.13
N LEU A 266 -6.51 25.51 11.42
CA LEU A 266 -5.34 25.84 12.24
C LEU A 266 -4.23 24.81 11.98
N VAL A 267 -3.02 25.27 11.69
CA VAL A 267 -1.85 24.42 11.44
C VAL A 267 -0.69 24.82 12.34
N HIS A 268 0.05 23.83 12.85
CA HIS A 268 1.25 24.06 13.62
C HIS A 268 2.45 24.23 12.69
N ALA A 269 3.05 25.40 12.65
CA ALA A 269 4.32 25.59 11.97
C ALA A 269 5.44 24.87 12.73
N THR A 270 6.28 24.12 12.03
CA THR A 270 7.41 23.37 12.59
C THR A 270 8.70 23.68 11.83
N VAL A 271 9.78 23.92 12.59
CA VAL A 271 11.10 24.25 12.05
C VAL A 271 12.16 23.52 12.87
N TRP A 272 12.40 22.24 12.56
CA TRP A 272 13.24 21.29 13.33
C TRP A 272 12.74 21.02 14.77
N GLU A 273 12.29 22.05 15.48
CA GLU A 273 11.48 22.00 16.70
C GLU A 273 10.01 21.64 16.37
N PRO A 274 9.34 20.89 17.27
CA PRO A 274 8.00 20.33 17.02
C PRO A 274 6.86 21.35 16.98
N HIS A 275 7.07 22.60 17.41
CA HIS A 275 6.05 23.67 17.33
C HIS A 275 6.72 25.04 17.49
N ILE A 276 6.52 25.93 16.51
CA ILE A 276 7.04 27.31 16.57
C ILE A 276 5.95 28.38 16.57
N ALA A 277 4.83 28.16 15.87
CA ALA A 277 3.73 29.11 15.77
C ALA A 277 2.47 28.41 15.27
N ASP A 278 1.31 28.94 15.64
CA ASP A 278 0.03 28.56 15.06
C ASP A 278 -0.27 29.46 13.87
N LEU A 279 -0.64 28.84 12.75
CA LEU A 279 -1.02 29.54 11.55
C LEU A 279 -2.46 29.16 11.20
N ARG A 280 -3.29 30.15 10.90
CA ARG A 280 -4.61 29.94 10.33
C ARG A 280 -4.51 30.01 8.82
N VAL A 281 -4.85 28.92 8.14
CA VAL A 281 -4.89 28.88 6.67
C VAL A 281 -6.06 29.73 6.21
N THR A 282 -5.79 30.73 5.38
CA THR A 282 -6.81 31.66 4.89
C THR A 282 -7.35 31.21 3.54
N GLU A 283 -6.46 30.79 2.64
CA GLU A 283 -6.81 30.40 1.28
C GLU A 283 -5.83 29.36 0.73
N ILE A 284 -6.32 28.49 -0.16
CA ILE A 284 -5.50 27.52 -0.89
C ILE A 284 -5.87 27.59 -2.36
N GLU A 285 -4.90 27.89 -3.21
CA GLU A 285 -5.08 27.97 -4.65
C GLU A 285 -4.07 27.08 -5.40
N ARG A 286 -4.39 26.76 -6.66
CA ARG A 286 -3.44 26.11 -7.57
C ARG A 286 -2.99 27.13 -8.62
N LYS A 287 -1.72 27.49 -8.58
CA LYS A 287 -1.14 28.53 -9.43
C LYS A 287 0.01 27.94 -10.24
N ARG A 288 0.13 28.35 -11.51
CA ARG A 288 1.30 28.00 -12.33
C ARG A 288 2.44 28.97 -12.03
N LEU A 289 3.68 28.47 -12.01
CA LEU A 289 4.85 29.28 -11.67
C LEU A 289 5.01 30.54 -12.55
N LYS A 290 4.63 30.48 -13.84
CA LYS A 290 4.68 31.68 -14.72
C LYS A 290 3.82 32.86 -14.26
N TYR A 291 2.81 32.62 -13.43
CA TYR A 291 1.93 33.66 -12.90
C TYR A 291 2.38 34.21 -11.54
N PHE A 292 3.53 33.75 -11.01
CA PHE A 292 4.07 34.29 -9.77
C PHE A 292 4.64 35.68 -9.99
N ASP A 293 4.26 36.60 -9.13
CA ASP A 293 4.67 38.01 -9.15
C ASP A 293 5.49 38.41 -7.92
N GLU A 294 5.84 39.70 -7.84
CA GLU A 294 6.57 40.27 -6.70
C GLU A 294 5.75 40.23 -5.40
N GLU A 295 4.41 40.22 -5.46
CA GLU A 295 3.59 40.10 -4.25
C GLU A 295 3.64 38.69 -3.67
N ASP A 296 3.59 37.67 -4.53
CA ASP A 296 3.78 36.28 -4.12
C ASP A 296 5.14 36.08 -3.45
N ALA A 297 6.21 36.61 -4.06
CA ALA A 297 7.56 36.52 -3.51
C ALA A 297 7.67 37.25 -2.15
N LYS A 298 7.00 38.39 -1.99
CA LYS A 298 6.89 39.09 -0.70
C LYS A 298 6.12 38.26 0.33
N ARG A 299 4.99 37.65 -0.03
CA ARG A 299 4.21 36.79 0.89
C ARG A 299 4.97 35.52 1.30
N GLU A 300 5.87 35.02 0.46
CA GLU A 300 6.75 33.87 0.74
C GLU A 300 7.84 34.16 1.80
N GLY A 301 7.96 35.39 2.28
CA GLY A 301 8.91 35.76 3.34
C GLY A 301 9.77 36.98 3.02
N GLY A 302 9.20 37.94 2.32
CA GLY A 302 9.84 39.22 1.98
C GLY A 302 10.87 39.15 0.86
N PHE A 303 10.77 38.16 -0.04
CA PHE A 303 11.70 38.01 -1.15
C PHE A 303 11.30 38.88 -2.35
N THR A 304 12.29 39.20 -3.18
CA THR A 304 12.05 39.59 -4.58
C THR A 304 11.72 38.37 -5.43
N LEU A 305 11.05 38.57 -6.58
CA LEU A 305 10.73 37.46 -7.49
C LEU A 305 11.98 36.70 -7.96
N ALA A 306 13.10 37.40 -8.16
CA ALA A 306 14.37 36.80 -8.55
C ALA A 306 14.94 35.88 -7.45
N GLU A 307 14.91 36.32 -6.18
CA GLU A 307 15.35 35.52 -5.04
C GLU A 307 14.47 34.30 -4.83
N PHE A 308 13.14 34.47 -4.96
CA PHE A 308 12.21 33.34 -4.88
C PHE A 308 12.49 32.30 -5.95
N LYS A 309 12.70 32.71 -7.21
CA LYS A 309 13.08 31.81 -8.31
C LYS A 309 14.37 31.05 -8.01
N ALA A 310 15.38 31.71 -7.46
CA ALA A 310 16.64 31.08 -7.07
C ALA A 310 16.43 30.03 -5.98
N LYS A 311 15.64 30.34 -4.94
CA LYS A 311 15.28 29.39 -3.88
C LYS A 311 14.47 28.21 -4.38
N TRP A 312 13.51 28.45 -5.27
CA TRP A 312 12.73 27.40 -5.90
C TRP A 312 13.62 26.39 -6.62
N LYS A 313 14.56 26.88 -7.45
CA LYS A 313 15.54 26.05 -8.14
C LYS A 313 16.44 25.28 -7.17
N ALA A 314 16.90 25.92 -6.10
CA ALA A 314 17.72 25.22 -5.08
C ALA A 314 16.96 24.07 -4.40
N LYS A 315 15.64 24.19 -4.22
CA LYS A 315 14.81 23.20 -3.54
C LYS A 315 14.26 22.10 -4.46
N TYR A 316 13.85 22.47 -5.67
CA TYR A 316 13.13 21.59 -6.60
C TYR A 316 13.90 21.32 -7.92
N GLY A 317 15.12 21.84 -8.05
CA GLY A 317 15.99 21.66 -9.22
C GLY A 317 15.83 22.78 -10.24
N GLU A 318 14.73 22.76 -10.99
CA GLU A 318 14.50 23.68 -12.11
C GLU A 318 13.25 24.55 -11.90
N TRP A 319 13.17 25.63 -12.68
CA TRP A 319 11.98 26.47 -12.76
C TRP A 319 11.25 26.16 -14.05
N ASP A 320 10.12 25.48 -13.94
CA ASP A 320 9.21 25.22 -15.07
C ASP A 320 7.99 26.14 -14.96
N ASP A 321 7.88 27.07 -15.90
CA ASP A 321 6.78 28.03 -16.00
C ASP A 321 5.39 27.39 -16.01
N ASN A 322 5.28 26.16 -16.51
CA ASN A 322 4.01 25.42 -16.58
C ASN A 322 3.77 24.54 -15.35
N GLN A 323 4.72 24.40 -14.43
CA GLN A 323 4.54 23.61 -13.22
C GLN A 323 3.38 24.17 -12.39
N LEU A 324 2.41 23.32 -12.09
CA LEU A 324 1.26 23.67 -11.27
C LEU A 324 1.57 23.35 -9.80
N VAL A 325 1.49 24.35 -8.94
CA VAL A 325 1.84 24.25 -7.52
C VAL A 325 0.67 24.63 -6.64
N TYR A 326 0.66 24.12 -5.41
CA TYR A 326 -0.24 24.57 -4.36
C TYR A 326 0.35 25.81 -3.71
N VAL A 327 -0.44 26.86 -3.61
CA VAL A 327 -0.12 28.09 -2.88
C VAL A 327 -1.05 28.15 -1.68
N ILE A 328 -0.48 28.06 -0.49
CA ILE A 328 -1.21 28.06 0.77
C ILE A 328 -0.95 29.41 1.44
N HIS A 329 -2.00 30.22 1.55
CA HIS A 329 -1.99 31.48 2.26
C HIS A 329 -2.40 31.25 3.71
N PHE A 330 -1.72 31.92 4.63
CA PHE A 330 -1.95 31.78 6.06
C PHE A 330 -1.58 33.04 6.83
N GLU A 331 -2.18 33.18 8.01
CA GLU A 331 -1.89 34.25 8.96
C GLU A 331 -1.53 33.64 10.31
N LYS A 332 -0.71 34.34 11.09
CA LYS A 332 -0.40 33.93 12.46
C LYS A 332 -1.68 34.02 13.31
N ALA A 333 -2.04 32.92 13.97
CA ALA A 333 -3.27 32.81 14.76
C ALA A 333 -3.16 33.48 16.14
#